data_AF-A0AA40LJY3-F1
#
_entry.id   AF-A0AA40LJY3-F1
#
_cell.length_a   1.000
_cell.length_b   1.000
_cell.length_c   1.000
_cell.angle_alpha   90.00
_cell.angle_beta   90.00
_cell.angle_gamma   90.00
#
_symmetry.space_group_name_H-M   'P 1'
#
loop_
_entity.id
_entity.type
_entity.pdbx_description
1 polymer ?
#
loop_
_entity_poly.entity_id
_entity_poly.type
_entity_poly.pdbx_seq_one_letter_code
_entity_poly.pdbx_strand_id
1 'polypeptide(L)'
;MFRKWRDSKGKDKEYAEIIRKQVSATKAEAEKDGVKVPTTLAEYCIKTKVPSNDNSSDLLYDDLYDDDIDDEDEEEEDADCYDDDDSGNEES
;
A
#
# COMPACT_ATOMS: atom_id res chain seq x y z
N MET A 1 18.99 -0.63 -11.65
CA MET A 1 18.04 0.21 -12.40
C MET A 1 17.11 0.98 -11.45
N PHE A 2 16.28 0.30 -10.65
CA PHE A 2 15.45 0.97 -9.62
C PHE A 2 16.26 1.80 -8.61
N ARG A 3 17.30 1.20 -8.01
CA ARG A 3 18.20 1.90 -7.05
C ARG A 3 18.79 3.19 -7.65
N LYS A 4 19.22 3.15 -8.91
CA LYS A 4 19.73 4.33 -9.65
C LYS A 4 18.65 5.40 -9.85
N TRP A 5 17.44 5.03 -10.27
CA TRP A 5 16.30 5.96 -10.39
C TRP A 5 15.96 6.61 -9.04
N ARG A 6 15.92 5.82 -7.96
CA ARG A 6 15.62 6.30 -6.61
C ARG A 6 16.69 7.25 -6.08
N ASP A 7 17.95 6.83 -6.14
CA ASP A 7 19.08 7.58 -5.57
C ASP A 7 19.37 8.85 -6.39
N SER A 8 19.06 8.83 -7.69
CA SER A 8 19.12 10.02 -8.55
C SER A 8 17.93 10.97 -8.39
N LYS A 9 16.99 10.69 -7.46
CA LYS A 9 15.75 11.45 -7.24
C LYS A 9 14.96 11.65 -8.55
N GLY A 10 14.91 10.61 -9.38
CA GLY A 10 14.20 10.61 -10.66
C GLY A 10 14.91 11.32 -11.82
N LYS A 11 16.19 11.70 -11.67
CA LYS A 11 17.00 12.22 -12.80
C LYS A 11 17.28 11.15 -13.84
N ASP A 12 17.63 9.94 -13.39
CA ASP A 12 17.67 8.76 -14.25
C ASP A 12 16.22 8.33 -14.52
N LYS A 13 15.79 8.33 -15.78
CA LYS A 13 14.40 8.05 -16.19
C LYS A 13 14.18 6.63 -16.68
N GLU A 14 15.22 5.81 -16.76
CA GLU A 14 15.19 4.48 -17.38
C GLU A 14 14.11 3.60 -16.73
N TYR A 15 14.08 3.57 -15.40
CA TYR A 15 13.09 2.81 -14.65
C TYR A 15 11.65 3.31 -14.90
N ALA A 16 11.44 4.63 -14.83
CA ALA A 16 10.12 5.22 -15.04
C ALA A 16 9.61 5.04 -16.49
N GLU A 17 10.50 4.98 -17.47
CA GLU A 17 10.14 4.71 -18.87
C GLU A 17 9.66 3.29 -19.10
N ILE A 18 10.34 2.31 -18.49
CA ILE A 18 9.93 0.91 -18.58
C ILE A 18 8.55 0.71 -17.96
N ILE A 19 8.31 1.25 -16.76
CA ILE A 19 7.01 1.15 -16.10
C ILE A 19 5.91 1.83 -16.93
N ARG A 20 6.16 3.02 -17.49
CA ARG A 20 5.19 3.70 -18.37
C ARG A 20 4.85 2.87 -19.61
N LYS A 21 5.84 2.23 -20.22
CA LYS A 21 5.63 1.37 -21.40
C LYS A 21 4.79 0.14 -21.04
N GLN A 22 5.08 -0.51 -19.92
CA GLN A 22 4.32 -1.66 -19.43
C GLN A 22 2.86 -1.29 -19.12
N VAL A 23 2.63 -0.21 -18.37
CA VAL A 23 1.28 0.29 -18.07
C VAL A 23 0.51 0.68 -19.33
N SER A 24 1.20 1.22 -20.35
CA SER A 24 0.55 1.56 -21.62
C SER A 24 0.18 0.33 -22.44
N ALA A 25 0.97 -0.74 -22.37
CA ALA A 25 0.67 -2.00 -23.05
C ALA A 25 -0.57 -2.69 -22.46
N THR A 26 -0.70 -2.71 -21.13
CA THR A 26 -1.83 -3.37 -20.45
C THR A 26 -3.18 -2.65 -20.67
N LYS A 27 -3.18 -1.40 -21.14
CA LYS A 27 -4.43 -0.69 -21.48
C LYS A 27 -5.21 -1.36 -22.61
N ALA A 28 -4.51 -1.87 -23.63
CA ALA A 28 -5.13 -2.57 -24.74
C ALA A 28 -5.75 -3.90 -24.30
N GLU A 29 -5.09 -4.59 -23.36
CA GLU A 29 -5.61 -5.82 -22.76
C GLU A 29 -6.84 -5.55 -21.90
N ALA A 30 -6.82 -4.50 -21.07
CA ALA A 30 -7.98 -4.10 -20.27
C ALA A 30 -9.21 -3.76 -21.13
N GLU A 31 -9.03 -3.08 -22.26
CA GLU A 31 -10.14 -2.78 -23.19
C GLU A 31 -10.70 -4.06 -23.83
N LYS A 32 -9.82 -4.98 -24.24
CA LYS A 32 -10.22 -6.28 -24.79
C LYS A 32 -11.04 -7.11 -23.80
N ASP A 33 -10.66 -7.06 -22.53
CA ASP A 33 -11.35 -7.80 -21.45
C ASP A 33 -12.59 -7.05 -20.93
N GLY A 34 -12.88 -5.85 -21.43
CA GLY A 34 -13.99 -5.01 -20.97
C GLY A 34 -13.82 -4.49 -19.53
N VAL A 35 -12.58 -4.49 -19.03
CA VAL A 35 -12.24 -4.08 -17.66
C VAL A 35 -11.92 -2.58 -17.64
N LYS A 36 -12.66 -1.81 -16.84
CA LYS A 36 -12.35 -0.39 -16.58
C LYS A 36 -11.36 -0.27 -15.43
N VAL A 37 -10.14 0.16 -15.72
CA VAL A 37 -9.11 0.38 -14.69
C VAL A 37 -9.48 1.59 -13.82
N PRO A 38 -9.55 1.44 -12.48
CA PRO A 38 -9.83 2.55 -11.58
C PRO A 38 -8.63 3.51 -11.53
N THR A 39 -8.90 4.82 -11.64
CA THR A 39 -7.86 5.87 -11.59
C THR A 39 -7.95 6.73 -10.33
N THR A 40 -9.03 6.57 -9.57
CA THR A 40 -9.25 7.25 -8.30
C THR A 40 -9.28 6.25 -7.15
N LEU A 41 -8.93 6.70 -5.94
CA LEU A 41 -9.00 5.86 -4.74
C LEU A 41 -10.42 5.35 -4.50
N ALA A 42 -11.44 6.17 -4.76
CA ALA A 42 -12.84 5.79 -4.61
C ALA A 42 -13.25 4.69 -5.60
N GLU A 43 -12.83 4.77 -6.87
CA GLU A 43 -13.06 3.71 -7.85
C GLU A 43 -12.25 2.45 -7.54
N TYR A 44 -11.08 2.57 -6.92
CA TYR A 44 -10.28 1.43 -6.51
C TYR A 44 -10.87 0.73 -5.27
N CYS A 45 -11.36 1.52 -4.31
CA CYS A 45 -11.93 1.04 -3.05
C CYS A 45 -13.46 0.97 -3.09
N ILE A 46 -14.01 0.24 -4.06
CA ILE A 46 -15.45 -0.02 -4.08
C ILE A 46 -15.78 -0.93 -2.90
N LYS A 47 -16.35 -0.35 -1.84
CA LYS A 47 -17.09 -1.11 -0.84
C LYS A 47 -18.29 -1.72 -1.55
N THR A 48 -18.24 -3.02 -1.81
CA THR A 48 -19.38 -3.75 -2.36
C THR A 48 -20.54 -3.54 -1.39
N LYS A 49 -21.51 -2.71 -1.77
CA LYS A 49 -22.79 -2.72 -1.06
C LYS A 49 -23.46 -4.01 -1.52
N VAL A 50 -23.30 -5.06 -0.72
CA VAL A 50 -24.11 -6.26 -0.83
C VAL A 50 -25.56 -5.77 -0.94
N PRO A 51 -26.31 -6.11 -2.01
CA PRO A 51 -27.73 -5.84 -1.99
C PRO A 51 -28.25 -6.47 -0.71
N SER A 52 -28.98 -5.71 0.10
CA SER A 52 -29.59 -6.20 1.33
C SER A 52 -30.45 -7.40 0.96
N ASN A 53 -29.88 -8.60 1.09
CA ASN A 53 -30.65 -9.81 1.13
C ASN A 53 -31.39 -9.69 2.46
N ASP A 54 -32.71 -9.60 2.38
CA ASP A 54 -33.65 -9.50 3.49
C ASP A 54 -33.67 -10.83 4.28
N ASN A 55 -32.51 -11.25 4.77
CA ASN A 55 -32.30 -12.44 5.57
C ASN A 55 -31.17 -12.16 6.57
N SER A 56 -31.60 -11.74 7.76
CA SER A 56 -30.98 -11.96 9.05
C SER A 56 -29.78 -12.93 9.01
N SER A 57 -28.58 -12.38 9.03
CA SER A 57 -27.38 -13.05 9.53
C SER A 57 -26.55 -12.03 10.31
N ASP A 58 -27.23 -11.41 11.26
CA ASP A 58 -26.72 -10.45 12.23
C ASP A 58 -26.32 -11.17 13.53
N LEU A 59 -25.49 -12.23 13.45
CA LEU A 59 -25.12 -13.03 14.64
C LEU A 59 -23.80 -13.81 14.49
N LEU A 60 -22.75 -13.29 13.84
CA LEU A 60 -21.50 -14.05 13.73
C LEU A 60 -20.19 -13.30 14.04
N TYR A 61 -20.21 -11.98 14.31
CA TYR A 61 -18.97 -11.22 14.47
C TYR A 61 -19.02 -10.09 15.52
N ASP A 62 -19.90 -10.15 16.52
CA ASP A 62 -19.99 -9.11 17.57
C ASP A 62 -19.56 -9.56 18.97
N ASP A 63 -19.46 -10.88 19.23
CA ASP A 63 -19.19 -11.42 20.59
C ASP A 63 -17.72 -11.89 20.80
N LEU A 64 -16.75 -11.41 20.00
CA LEU A 64 -15.33 -11.77 20.19
C LEU A 64 -14.45 -10.68 20.81
N TYR A 65 -15.03 -9.54 21.21
CA TYR A 65 -14.33 -8.49 21.94
C TYR A 65 -15.02 -8.22 23.28
N ASP A 66 -15.12 -9.26 24.10
CA ASP A 66 -15.49 -9.20 25.51
C ASP A 66 -14.26 -8.73 26.32
N ASP A 67 -14.12 -7.40 26.38
CA ASP A 67 -14.00 -6.63 27.63
C ASP A 67 -12.87 -6.89 28.66
N ASP A 68 -11.70 -7.45 28.27
CA ASP A 68 -10.55 -7.64 29.20
C ASP A 68 -9.18 -7.12 28.68
N ILE A 69 -9.12 -6.01 27.93
CA ILE A 69 -7.84 -5.27 27.77
C ILE A 69 -7.84 -4.12 28.78
N ASP A 70 -7.20 -4.41 29.91
CA ASP A 70 -6.89 -3.49 30.99
C ASP A 70 -6.12 -2.27 30.42
N ASP A 71 -6.69 -1.10 30.66
CA ASP A 71 -6.29 0.22 30.18
C ASP A 71 -5.16 0.77 31.07
N GLU A 72 -4.01 0.09 31.11
CA GLU A 72 -2.82 0.54 31.85
C GLU A 72 -1.55 0.32 31.00
N ASP A 73 -1.19 1.32 30.19
CA ASP A 73 0.01 2.14 30.43
C ASP A 73 0.21 3.14 29.28
N GLU A 74 -0.11 4.38 29.61
CA GLU A 74 0.23 5.60 28.89
C GLU A 74 1.69 5.93 29.24
N GLU A 75 2.66 5.51 28.42
CA GLU A 75 3.96 6.18 28.36
C GLU A 75 4.31 6.52 26.91
N GLU A 76 4.27 7.83 26.62
CA GLU A 76 5.20 8.49 25.70
C GLU A 76 6.61 7.90 25.90
N GLU A 77 7.41 7.73 24.85
CA GLU A 77 8.58 8.58 24.63
C GLU A 77 9.21 8.06 23.32
N ASP A 78 9.14 8.83 22.25
CA ASP A 78 10.15 9.80 21.84
C ASP A 78 11.29 9.16 21.04
N ALA A 79 11.79 9.98 20.13
CA ALA A 79 12.67 9.70 19.03
C ALA A 79 13.90 8.84 19.37
N ASP A 80 14.16 7.85 18.52
CA ASP A 80 15.54 7.53 18.16
C ASP A 80 15.69 7.52 16.64
N CYS A 81 15.99 8.73 16.16
CA CYS A 81 16.68 9.01 14.92
C CYS A 81 17.84 8.02 14.77
N TYR A 82 17.73 7.06 13.85
CA TYR A 82 18.86 6.22 13.47
C TYR A 82 19.99 7.13 12.97
N ASP A 83 20.89 7.39 13.90
CA ASP A 83 22.11 8.15 13.74
C ASP A 83 23.02 7.44 12.74
N ASP A 84 23.70 8.28 11.98
CA ASP A 84 24.64 7.96 10.92
C ASP A 84 25.88 7.32 11.53
N ASP A 85 25.86 6.01 11.79
CA ASP A 85 27.08 5.28 12.18
C ASP A 85 27.90 4.92 10.93
N ASP A 86 28.74 5.89 10.60
CA ASP A 86 29.98 5.79 9.83
C ASP A 86 30.79 4.54 10.20
N SER A 87 30.56 3.44 9.48
CA SER A 87 31.51 2.34 9.39
C SER A 87 32.19 2.35 8.02
N GLY A 88 32.93 3.42 7.74
CA GLY A 88 34.08 3.35 6.84
C GLY A 88 35.09 2.33 7.37
N ASN A 89 35.21 1.19 6.68
CA ASN A 89 36.43 0.38 6.76
C ASN A 89 37.07 0.32 5.37
N GLU A 90 38.08 1.16 5.22
CA GLU A 90 39.16 1.10 4.24
C GLU A 90 39.99 -0.21 4.36
N GLU A 91 40.68 -0.59 3.28
CA GLU A 91 41.62 -1.72 3.12
C GLU A 91 40.97 -3.12 2.92
N SER A 92 41.28 -3.95 1.90
CA SER A 92 42.39 -4.06 0.94
C SER A 92 41.92 -4.67 -0.39
#